data_AF-A0A7C5MNQ5-F1
#
_entry.id   AF-A0A7C5MNQ5-F1
#
_cell.length_a   1.000
_cell.length_b   1.000
_cell.length_c   1.000
_cell.angle_alpha   90.00
_cell.angle_beta   90.00
_cell.angle_gamma   90.00
#
_symmetry.space_group_name_H-M   'P 1'
#
loop_
_entity.id
_entity.type
_entity.pdbx_description
1 polymer ?
#
loop_
_entity_poly.entity_id
_entity_poly.type
_entity_poly.pdbx_seq_one_letter_code
_entity_poly.pdbx_strand_id
1 'polypeptide(L)'
;MTEMASLNACMAEVRALTDSKGFGSSEARIWEMLALIHSEVSEATDAYKKGQPKEVVGEELIDALIRILHLLSALDMDADALFRRVMDRNWQRPIRYNTTRGG
;
A
#
# COMPACT_ATOMS: atom_id res chain seq x y z
N MET A 1 -3.44 9.66 24.16
CA MET A 1 -2.78 9.45 22.87
C MET A 1 -3.07 8.02 22.46
N THR A 2 -3.79 7.80 21.38
CA THR A 2 -3.94 6.47 20.80
C THR A 2 -2.55 6.08 20.27
N GLU A 3 -1.97 4.98 20.74
CA GLU A 3 -0.77 4.46 20.10
C GLU A 3 -1.09 4.19 18.62
N MET A 4 -0.26 4.70 17.72
CA MET A 4 -0.39 4.36 16.31
C MET A 4 0.12 2.93 16.13
N ALA A 5 -0.73 2.07 15.56
CA ALA A 5 -0.32 0.72 15.19
C ALA A 5 0.88 0.76 14.24
N SER A 6 1.82 -0.17 14.40
CA SER A 6 2.95 -0.33 13.49
C SER A 6 2.50 -0.94 12.16
N LEU A 7 3.32 -0.85 11.11
CA LEU A 7 2.99 -1.48 9.83
C LEU A 7 2.89 -3.00 9.97
N ASN A 8 3.73 -3.61 10.81
CA ASN A 8 3.62 -5.04 11.10
C ASN A 8 2.32 -5.38 11.84
N ALA A 9 1.86 -4.52 12.74
CA ALA A 9 0.57 -4.72 13.41
C ALA A 9 -0.61 -4.63 12.41
N CYS A 10 -0.61 -3.62 11.53
CA CYS A 10 -1.60 -3.50 10.46
C CYS A 10 -1.53 -4.69 9.49
N MET A 11 -0.32 -5.13 9.13
CA MET A 11 -0.10 -6.29 8.27
C MET A 11 -0.66 -7.58 8.88
N ALA A 12 -0.50 -7.77 10.20
CA ALA A 12 -1.07 -8.91 10.91
C ALA A 12 -2.61 -8.88 10.93
N GLU A 13 -3.21 -7.69 11.11
CA GLU A 13 -4.67 -7.52 11.03
C GLU A 13 -5.19 -7.82 9.62
N VAL A 14 -4.53 -7.29 8.59
CA VAL A 14 -4.86 -7.58 7.19
C VAL A 14 -4.74 -9.08 6.91
N ARG A 15 -3.69 -9.74 7.41
CA ARG A 15 -3.50 -11.18 7.24
C ARG A 15 -4.64 -11.99 7.84
N ALA A 16 -5.05 -11.65 9.07
CA ALA A 16 -6.18 -12.30 9.73
C ALA A 16 -7.48 -12.11 8.92
N LEU A 17 -7.71 -10.90 8.40
CA LEU A 17 -8.86 -10.61 7.55
C LEU A 17 -8.85 -11.45 6.26
N THR A 18 -7.72 -11.53 5.57
CA THR A 18 -7.60 -12.25 4.30
C THR A 18 -7.75 -13.76 4.48
N ASP A 19 -7.15 -14.31 5.54
CA ASP A 19 -7.31 -15.72 5.90
C ASP A 19 -8.77 -16.05 6.25
N SER A 20 -9.46 -15.18 7.00
CA SER A 20 -10.88 -15.35 7.35
C SER A 20 -11.82 -15.36 6.13
N LYS A 21 -11.43 -14.65 5.06
CA LYS A 21 -12.17 -14.56 3.80
C LYS A 21 -11.74 -15.61 2.77
N GLY A 22 -10.79 -16.49 3.10
CA GLY A 22 -10.29 -17.52 2.20
C GLY A 22 -9.38 -17.00 1.07
N PHE A 23 -8.83 -15.80 1.21
CA PHE A 23 -7.82 -15.31 0.27
C PHE A 23 -6.48 -15.99 0.55
N GLY A 24 -6.16 -17.02 -0.23
CA GLY A 24 -4.88 -17.72 -0.10
C GLY A 24 -3.68 -16.84 -0.42
N SER A 25 -2.59 -17.02 0.34
CA SER A 25 -1.32 -16.27 0.24
C SER A 25 -0.19 -17.06 -0.42
N SER A 26 -0.52 -17.99 -1.30
CA SER A 26 0.48 -18.83 -1.97
C SER A 26 1.37 -17.98 -2.86
N GLU A 27 2.67 -18.28 -2.92
CA GLU A 27 3.62 -17.61 -3.80
C GLU A 27 3.19 -17.66 -5.28
N ALA A 28 2.48 -18.71 -5.69
CA ALA A 28 1.94 -18.85 -7.05
C ALA A 28 0.94 -17.73 -7.43
N ARG A 29 0.43 -17.00 -6.44
CA ARG A 29 -0.56 -15.92 -6.59
C ARG A 29 0.05 -14.52 -6.47
N ILE A 30 1.37 -14.38 -6.27
CA ILE A 30 2.02 -13.07 -6.13
C ILE A 30 1.68 -12.14 -7.30
N TRP A 31 1.66 -12.65 -8.53
CA TRP A 31 1.29 -11.86 -9.70
C TRP A 31 -0.17 -11.39 -9.68
N GLU A 32 -1.09 -12.21 -9.18
CA GLU A 32 -2.51 -11.83 -8.98
C GLU A 32 -2.62 -10.73 -7.95
N MET A 33 -1.90 -10.85 -6.84
CA MET A 33 -1.88 -9.86 -5.77
C MET A 33 -1.33 -8.52 -6.25
N LEU A 34 -0.28 -8.54 -7.08
CA LEU A 34 0.23 -7.34 -7.74
C LEU A 34 -0.82 -6.71 -8.66
N ALA A 35 -1.52 -7.51 -9.47
CA ALA A 35 -2.59 -7.01 -10.34
C ALA A 35 -3.75 -6.39 -9.55
N LEU A 36 -4.11 -6.96 -8.40
CA LEU A 36 -5.13 -6.40 -7.49
C LEU A 36 -4.71 -5.04 -6.92
N ILE A 37 -3.43 -4.84 -6.59
CA ILE A 37 -2.95 -3.50 -6.17
C ILE A 37 -3.20 -2.46 -7.28
N HIS A 38 -2.99 -2.84 -8.54
CA HIS A 38 -3.24 -1.95 -9.68
C HIS A 38 -4.73 -1.63 -9.86
N SER A 39 -5.66 -2.54 -9.52
CA SER A 39 -7.09 -2.24 -9.60
C SER A 39 -7.49 -1.17 -8.58
N GLU A 40 -7.09 -1.30 -7.31
CA GLU A 40 -7.44 -0.30 -6.28
C GLU A 40 -6.87 1.10 -6.62
N VAL A 41 -5.65 1.16 -7.17
CA VAL A 41 -5.07 2.44 -7.65
C VAL A 41 -5.83 3.02 -8.84
N SER A 42 -6.40 2.16 -9.69
CA SER A 42 -7.25 2.59 -10.81
C SER A 42 -8.59 3.13 -10.30
N GLU A 43 -9.16 2.55 -9.25
CA GLU A 43 -10.37 3.01 -8.58
C GLU A 43 -10.16 4.39 -7.94
N ALA A 44 -9.03 4.59 -7.23
CA ALA A 44 -8.64 5.90 -6.72
C ALA A 44 -8.53 6.97 -7.84
N THR A 45 -7.94 6.58 -8.97
CA THR A 45 -7.80 7.45 -10.14
C THR A 45 -9.17 7.81 -10.75
N ASP A 46 -10.05 6.82 -10.86
CA ASP A 46 -11.39 7.02 -11.42
C ASP A 46 -12.27 7.88 -10.50
N ALA A 47 -12.23 7.64 -9.19
CA ALA A 47 -12.90 8.46 -8.18
C ALA A 47 -12.46 9.94 -8.28
N TYR A 48 -11.15 10.19 -8.37
CA TYR A 48 -10.61 11.54 -8.55
C TYR A 48 -11.08 12.18 -9.86
N LYS A 49 -11.01 11.47 -10.99
CA LYS A 49 -11.45 11.97 -12.30
C LYS A 49 -12.94 12.28 -12.36
N LYS A 50 -13.75 11.54 -11.61
CA LYS A 50 -15.21 11.76 -11.49
C LYS A 50 -15.56 12.91 -10.53
N GLY A 51 -14.57 13.53 -9.87
CA GLY A 51 -14.80 14.62 -8.92
C GLY A 51 -15.45 14.15 -7.63
N GLN A 52 -15.22 12.89 -7.23
CA GLN A 52 -15.67 12.38 -5.94
C GLN A 52 -14.99 13.14 -4.78
N PRO A 53 -15.59 13.12 -3.56
CA PRO A 53 -14.95 13.67 -2.37
C PRO A 53 -13.56 13.08 -2.14
N LYS A 54 -12.65 13.86 -1.56
CA LYS A 54 -11.27 13.41 -1.30
C LYS A 54 -11.21 12.24 -0.33
N GLU A 55 -12.19 12.15 0.54
CA GLU A 55 -12.39 11.06 1.48
C GLU A 55 -12.55 9.73 0.74
N VAL A 56 -13.35 9.70 -0.34
CA VAL A 56 -13.54 8.51 -1.19
C VAL A 56 -12.24 8.14 -1.90
N VAL A 57 -11.53 9.13 -2.46
CA VAL A 57 -10.20 8.87 -3.06
C VAL A 57 -9.22 8.32 -2.01
N GLY A 58 -9.31 8.82 -0.78
CA GLY A 58 -8.53 8.35 0.35
C GLY A 58 -8.83 6.89 0.72
N GLU A 59 -10.10 6.50 0.74
CA GLU A 59 -10.52 5.10 0.98
C GLU A 59 -9.91 4.15 -0.05
N GLU A 60 -9.98 4.48 -1.35
CA GLU A 60 -9.38 3.66 -2.42
C GLU A 60 -7.85 3.54 -2.29
N LEU A 61 -7.17 4.60 -1.84
CA LEU A 61 -5.74 4.55 -1.56
C LEU A 61 -5.42 3.68 -0.33
N ILE A 62 -6.32 3.65 0.66
CA ILE A 62 -6.21 2.74 1.81
C ILE A 62 -6.47 1.30 1.37
N ASP A 63 -7.41 1.04 0.46
CA ASP A 63 -7.62 -0.29 -0.09
C ASP A 63 -6.38 -0.78 -0.85
N ALA A 64 -5.74 0.09 -1.65
CA ALA A 64 -4.45 -0.20 -2.26
C ALA A 64 -3.35 -0.52 -1.21
N LEU A 65 -3.30 0.24 -0.11
CA LEU A 65 -2.37 -0.02 1.00
C LEU A 65 -2.63 -1.38 1.67
N ILE A 66 -3.90 -1.74 1.89
CA ILE A 66 -4.29 -3.05 2.44
C ILE A 66 -3.82 -4.18 1.52
N ARG A 67 -3.98 -4.04 0.20
CA ARG A 67 -3.45 -5.02 -0.78
C ARG A 67 -1.93 -5.15 -0.72
N ILE A 68 -1.22 -4.04 -0.56
CA ILE A 68 0.24 -4.03 -0.40
C ILE A 68 0.65 -4.75 0.88
N LEU A 69 0.00 -4.47 2.01
CA LEU A 69 0.28 -5.15 3.29
C LEU A 69 -0.02 -6.65 3.21
N HIS A 70 -1.10 -7.04 2.55
CA HIS A 70 -1.39 -8.46 2.31
C HIS A 70 -0.26 -9.14 1.51
N LEU A 71 0.25 -8.48 0.47
CA LEU A 71 1.36 -9.00 -0.32
C LEU A 71 2.66 -9.06 0.50
N LEU A 72 2.98 -8.05 1.30
CA LEU A 72 4.14 -8.09 2.19
C LEU A 72 4.05 -9.25 3.20
N SER A 73 2.84 -9.51 3.73
CA SER A 73 2.60 -10.67 4.60
C SER A 73 2.79 -12.00 3.85
N ALA A 74 2.30 -12.10 2.61
CA ALA A 74 2.47 -13.31 1.79
C ALA A 74 3.96 -13.56 1.42
N LEU A 75 4.77 -12.50 1.37
CA LEU A 75 6.21 -12.55 1.14
C LEU A 75 7.04 -12.71 2.43
N ASP A 76 6.40 -12.87 3.59
CA ASP A 76 7.03 -12.98 4.90
C ASP A 76 8.03 -11.83 5.20
N MET A 77 7.62 -10.60 4.88
CA MET A 77 8.46 -9.40 5.02
C MET A 77 8.16 -8.59 6.27
N ASP A 78 9.21 -8.05 6.90
CA ASP A 78 9.08 -7.04 7.97
C ASP A 78 8.79 -5.65 7.37
N ALA A 79 7.53 -5.24 7.40
CA ALA A 79 7.05 -4.00 6.82
C ALA A 79 7.63 -2.76 7.53
N ASP A 80 7.77 -2.79 8.86
CA ASP A 80 8.33 -1.68 9.63
C ASP A 80 9.81 -1.47 9.29
N ALA A 81 10.60 -2.54 9.24
CA ALA A 81 12.01 -2.47 8.88
C ALA A 81 12.21 -2.02 7.41
N LEU A 82 11.38 -2.52 6.50
CA LEU A 82 11.39 -2.10 5.09
C LEU A 82 11.07 -0.62 4.94
N PHE A 83 10.01 -0.14 5.60
CA PHE A 83 9.61 1.25 5.56
C PHE A 83 10.73 2.16 6.05
N ARG A 84 11.30 1.87 7.23
CA ARG A 84 12.44 2.62 7.80
C ARG A 84 13.61 2.69 6.82
N ARG A 85 14.04 1.54 6.31
CA ARG A 85 15.16 1.44 5.35
C ARG A 85 14.93 2.25 4.09
N VAL A 86 13.72 2.19 3.52
CA VAL A 86 13.37 2.94 2.30
C VAL A 86 13.29 4.44 2.59
N MET A 87 12.72 4.83 3.73
CA MET A 87 12.63 6.23 4.15
C MET A 87 14.00 6.86 4.39
N ASP A 88 14.90 6.17 5.08
CA ASP A 88 16.27 6.64 5.33
C ASP A 88 17.01 6.89 4.00
N ARG A 89 16.91 5.93 3.06
CA ARG A 89 17.47 6.07 1.72
C ARG A 89 16.82 7.22 0.95
N ASN A 90 15.51 7.42 1.07
CA ASN A 90 14.80 8.51 0.40
C ASN A 90 15.20 9.88 0.94
N TRP A 91 15.44 9.99 2.24
CA TRP A 91 15.90 11.23 2.90
C TRP A 91 17.31 11.64 2.46
N GLN A 92 18.15 10.66 2.10
CA GLN A 92 19.49 10.89 1.55
C GLN A 92 19.49 11.30 0.07
N ARG A 93 18.35 11.23 -0.63
CA ARG A 93 18.30 11.57 -2.06
C ARG A 93 18.55 13.08 -2.22
N PRO A 94 19.43 13.49 -3.15
CA PRO A 94 19.62 14.90 -3.46
C PRO A 94 18.28 15.55 -3.81
N ILE A 95 18.04 16.77 -3.30
CA ILE A 95 16.93 17.60 -3.75
C ILE A 95 17.09 17.74 -5.26
N ARG A 96 16.06 17.35 -6.02
CA ARG A 96 16.08 17.45 -7.48
C ARG A 96 16.28 18.92 -7.88
N TYR A 97 17.50 19.30 -8.23
CA TYR A 97 17.73 20.48 -9.05
C TYR A 97 17.40 20.09 -10.50
N ASN A 98 16.44 20.79 -11.08
CA ASN A 98 15.95 20.67 -12.45
C ASN A 98 14.86 19.61 -12.75
N THR A 99 13.73 19.65 -12.03
CA THR A 99 12.43 19.32 -12.66
C THR A 99 11.77 20.62 -13.04
N THR A 100 11.85 20.98 -14.32
CA THR A 100 11.08 22.07 -14.93
C THR A 100 9.61 21.91 -14.54
N ARG A 101 8.99 22.98 -14.03
CA ARG A 101 7.53 23.07 -13.94
C ARG A 101 6.98 22.99 -15.37
N GLY A 102 6.46 21.85 -15.79
CA GLY A 102 5.86 21.72 -17.11
C GLY A 102 5.29 20.32 -17.32
N GLY A 103 3.96 20.25 -17.38
CA GLY A 103 3.15 19.05 -17.54
C GLY A 103 1.81 19.24 -16.85
#